data_AF-A0A2T7KG86-F1
#
_entry.id   AF-A0A2T7KG86-F1
#
_cell.length_a   1.000
_cell.length_b   1.000
_cell.length_c   1.000
_cell.angle_alpha   90.00
_cell.angle_beta   90.00
_cell.angle_gamma   90.00
#
_symmetry.space_group_name_H-M   'P 1'
#
loop_
_entity.id
_entity.type
_entity.pdbx_description
1 polymer ?
#
loop_
_entity_poly.entity_id
_entity_poly.type
_entity_poly.pdbx_seq_one_letter_code
_entity_poly.pdbx_strand_id
1 'polypeptide(L)'
;MTTQPPEADRLHVLLNRLLRSVLLPEECEQLAGAVRELEQRYARLTHIATVACQQTDALWAWRADPDPQAALTVHLAAEDRIRDLEAEVARLTAGQCTHTRAMCEQHHTTPVAGCPYPRCRAARDRDQRAATA
;
A
#
# COMPACT_ATOMS: atom_id res chain seq x y z
N MET A 1 13.91 18.87 -25.63
CA MET A 1 13.18 18.48 -24.40
C MET A 1 11.69 18.60 -24.71
N THR A 2 11.03 17.49 -25.03
CA THR A 2 9.58 17.47 -25.28
C THR A 2 8.87 17.36 -23.94
N THR A 3 8.30 18.46 -23.45
CA THR A 3 7.38 18.45 -22.32
C THR A 3 6.17 17.62 -22.72
N GLN A 4 6.05 16.44 -22.12
CA GLN A 4 4.87 15.59 -22.28
C GLN A 4 3.64 16.40 -21.86
N PRO A 5 2.56 16.43 -22.67
CA PRO A 5 1.36 17.14 -22.28
C PRO A 5 0.78 16.55 -20.97
N PRO A 6 0.11 17.38 -20.14
CA PRO A 6 -0.61 16.91 -18.96
C PRO A 6 -1.48 15.71 -19.29
N GLU A 7 -1.56 14.76 -18.37
CA GLU A 7 -2.29 13.50 -18.56
C GLU A 7 -3.77 13.71 -18.93
N ALA A 8 -4.39 14.75 -18.37
CA ALA A 8 -5.76 15.17 -18.70
C ALA A 8 -5.92 15.59 -20.17
N ASP A 9 -4.90 16.25 -20.74
CA ASP A 9 -4.92 16.69 -22.14
C ASP A 9 -4.74 15.49 -23.08
N ARG A 10 -3.92 14.51 -22.67
CA ARG A 10 -3.74 13.26 -23.42
C ARG A 10 -5.02 12.44 -23.50
N LEU A 11 -5.74 12.28 -22.39
CA LEU A 11 -7.01 11.53 -22.38
C LEU A 11 -8.06 12.19 -23.27
N HIS A 12 -8.17 13.51 -23.24
CA HIS A 12 -9.09 14.26 -24.11
C HIS A 12 -8.78 14.04 -25.60
N VAL A 13 -7.51 14.01 -25.98
CA VAL A 13 -7.10 13.73 -27.36
C VAL A 13 -7.49 12.31 -27.78
N LEU A 14 -7.24 11.30 -26.93
CA LEU A 14 -7.61 9.90 -27.21
C LEU A 14 -9.13 9.73 -27.35
N LEU A 15 -9.91 10.35 -26.48
CA LEU A 15 -11.38 10.33 -26.55
C LEU A 15 -11.90 11.03 -27.82
N ASN A 16 -11.31 12.17 -28.20
CA ASN A 16 -11.71 12.85 -29.43
C ASN A 16 -11.41 12.00 -30.68
N ARG A 17 -10.26 11.31 -30.70
CA ARG A 17 -9.91 10.37 -31.78
C ARG A 17 -10.83 9.14 -31.81
N LEU A 18 -11.22 8.61 -30.65
CA LEU A 18 -12.22 7.55 -30.53
C LEU A 18 -13.56 7.97 -31.16
N LEU A 19 -14.06 9.17 -30.80
CA LEU A 19 -15.32 9.69 -31.31
C LEU A 19 -15.31 9.87 -32.83
N ARG A 20 -14.13 10.13 -33.41
CA ARG A 20 -13.94 10.22 -34.86
C ARG A 20 -13.64 8.88 -35.53
N SER A 21 -13.56 7.79 -34.77
CA SER A 21 -13.18 6.45 -35.25
C SER A 21 -11.80 6.40 -35.92
N VAL A 22 -10.84 7.23 -35.48
CA VAL A 22 -9.46 7.31 -36.03
C VAL A 22 -8.41 6.84 -35.01
N LEU A 23 -8.82 5.93 -34.13
CA LEU A 23 -7.95 5.39 -33.08
C LEU A 23 -7.02 4.31 -33.64
N LEU A 24 -5.73 4.46 -33.39
CA LEU A 24 -4.75 3.41 -33.69
C LEU A 24 -4.81 2.30 -32.63
N PRO A 25 -4.40 1.06 -32.93
CA PRO A 25 -4.38 -0.04 -31.97
C PRO A 25 -3.63 0.29 -30.66
N GLU A 26 -2.48 0.94 -30.75
CA GLU A 26 -1.68 1.33 -29.59
C GLU A 26 -2.37 2.42 -28.76
N GLU A 27 -3.11 3.31 -29.42
CA GLU A 27 -3.91 4.34 -28.76
C GLU A 27 -5.14 3.72 -28.06
N CYS A 28 -5.72 2.65 -28.61
CA CYS A 28 -6.78 1.87 -27.98
C CYS A 28 -6.30 1.21 -26.68
N GLU A 29 -5.10 0.62 -26.68
CA GLU A 29 -4.51 0.03 -25.47
C GLU A 29 -4.23 1.08 -24.40
N GLN A 30 -3.72 2.26 -24.80
CA GLN A 30 -3.50 3.39 -23.90
C GLN A 30 -4.81 3.87 -23.28
N LEU A 31 -5.86 4.03 -24.08
CA LEU A 31 -7.18 4.44 -23.59
C LEU A 31 -7.76 3.39 -22.64
N ALA A 32 -7.67 2.10 -22.97
CA ALA A 32 -8.12 1.02 -22.10
C ALA A 32 -7.36 1.00 -20.77
N GLY A 33 -6.05 1.29 -20.78
CA GLY A 33 -5.24 1.46 -19.57
C GLY A 33 -5.76 2.60 -18.70
N ALA A 34 -5.97 3.78 -19.29
CA ALA A 34 -6.47 4.95 -18.58
C ALA A 34 -7.88 4.72 -18.00
N VAL A 35 -8.77 4.03 -18.72
CA VAL A 35 -10.10 3.67 -18.23
C VAL A 35 -10.01 2.73 -17.02
N ARG A 36 -9.17 1.68 -17.07
CA ARG A 36 -8.97 0.78 -15.93
C ARG A 36 -8.44 1.53 -14.70
N GLU A 37 -7.53 2.47 -14.88
CA GLU A 37 -7.01 3.28 -13.78
C GLU A 37 -8.10 4.17 -13.16
N LEU A 38 -8.93 4.80 -13.99
CA LEU A 38 -10.06 5.60 -13.55
C LEU A 38 -11.10 4.76 -12.80
N GLU A 39 -11.42 3.56 -13.29
CA GLU A 39 -12.30 2.61 -12.61
C GLU A 39 -11.76 2.20 -11.25
N GLN A 40 -10.47 1.88 -11.15
CA GLN A 40 -9.83 1.57 -9.87
C GLN A 40 -9.83 2.76 -8.92
N ARG A 41 -9.58 3.97 -9.42
CA ARG A 41 -9.62 5.20 -8.61
C ARG A 41 -11.05 5.47 -8.11
N TYR A 42 -12.05 5.30 -8.98
CA TYR A 42 -13.45 5.44 -8.62
C TYR A 42 -13.84 4.41 -7.55
N ALA A 43 -13.48 3.15 -7.71
CA ALA A 43 -13.74 2.10 -6.72
C ALA A 43 -13.12 2.42 -5.35
N ARG A 44 -11.88 2.92 -5.32
CA ARG A 44 -11.24 3.38 -4.08
C ARG A 44 -11.99 4.53 -3.42
N LEU A 45 -12.37 5.55 -4.20
CA LEU A 45 -13.09 6.72 -3.68
C LEU A 45 -14.47 6.34 -3.16
N THR A 46 -15.20 5.47 -3.85
CA THR A 46 -16.49 4.95 -3.41
C THR A 46 -16.35 4.18 -2.11
N HIS A 47 -15.34 3.31 -1.99
CA HIS A 47 -15.07 2.58 -0.75
C HIS A 47 -14.79 3.53 0.41
N ILE A 48 -13.94 4.54 0.22
CA ILE A 48 -13.64 5.56 1.24
C ILE A 48 -14.92 6.31 1.65
N ALA A 49 -15.74 6.72 0.69
CA ALA A 49 -16.99 7.42 0.97
C ALA A 49 -17.96 6.54 1.78
N THR A 50 -18.09 5.26 1.43
CA THR A 50 -18.92 4.30 2.19
C THR A 50 -18.43 4.15 3.63
N VAL A 51 -17.12 3.97 3.84
CA VAL A 51 -16.54 3.85 5.18
C VAL A 51 -16.75 5.14 5.97
N ALA A 52 -16.55 6.31 5.35
CA ALA A 52 -16.76 7.61 6.00
C ALA A 52 -18.23 7.82 6.42
N CYS A 53 -19.20 7.45 5.57
CA CYS A 53 -20.62 7.49 5.92
C CYS A 53 -20.93 6.57 7.10
N GLN A 54 -20.45 5.32 7.06
CA GLN A 54 -20.64 4.36 8.16
C GLN A 54 -20.05 4.86 9.48
N GLN A 55 -18.86 5.46 9.45
CA GLN A 55 -18.25 6.06 10.64
C GLN A 55 -19.04 7.25 11.15
N THR A 56 -19.57 8.09 10.27
CA THR A 56 -20.40 9.24 10.63
C THR A 56 -21.70 8.77 11.29
N ASP A 57 -22.38 7.77 10.73
CA ASP A 57 -23.59 7.18 11.30
C ASP A 57 -23.31 6.53 12.67
N ALA A 58 -22.20 5.82 12.81
CA ALA A 58 -21.77 5.24 14.09
C ALA A 58 -21.50 6.32 15.14
N LEU A 59 -20.86 7.43 14.75
CA LEU A 59 -20.62 8.58 15.64
C LEU A 59 -21.93 9.25 16.07
N TRP A 60 -22.89 9.42 15.15
CA TRP A 60 -24.21 9.97 15.49
C TRP A 60 -25.01 9.04 16.40
N ALA A 61 -24.98 7.72 16.15
CA ALA A 61 -25.62 6.73 16.99
C ALA A 61 -25.03 6.72 18.41
N TRP A 62 -23.69 6.71 18.53
CA TRP A 62 -23.01 6.81 19.82
C TRP A 62 -23.35 8.11 20.57
N ARG A 63 -23.46 9.23 19.85
CA ARG A 63 -23.83 10.52 20.46
C ARG A 63 -25.28 10.56 20.94
N ALA A 64 -26.18 9.85 20.29
CA ALA A 64 -27.60 9.84 20.62
C ALA A 64 -27.89 9.05 21.90
N ASP A 65 -27.20 7.93 22.11
CA ASP A 65 -27.34 7.09 23.31
C ASP A 65 -26.04 6.30 23.56
N PRO A 66 -25.08 6.85 24.31
CA PRO A 66 -23.83 6.17 24.58
C PRO A 66 -24.07 5.10 25.65
N ASP A 67 -24.26 3.84 25.25
CA ASP A 67 -24.13 2.71 26.17
C ASP A 67 -22.71 2.73 26.76
N PRO A 68 -22.55 3.05 28.06
CA PRO A 68 -21.22 3.20 28.67
C PRO A 68 -20.44 1.89 28.65
N GLN A 69 -21.14 0.75 28.68
CA GLN A 69 -20.53 -0.58 28.68
C GLN A 69 -20.00 -0.93 27.29
N ALA A 70 -20.75 -0.62 26.23
CA ALA A 70 -20.31 -0.76 24.85
C ALA A 70 -19.12 0.16 24.54
N ALA A 71 -19.16 1.41 25.01
CA ALA A 71 -18.07 2.37 24.84
C ALA A 71 -16.77 1.88 25.53
N LEU A 72 -16.87 1.37 26.75
CA LEU A 72 -15.73 0.77 27.46
C LEU A 72 -15.17 -0.45 26.71
N THR A 73 -16.04 -1.32 26.18
CA THR A 73 -15.64 -2.51 25.43
C THR A 73 -14.86 -2.14 24.16
N VAL A 74 -15.35 -1.15 23.40
CA VAL A 74 -14.64 -0.64 22.22
C VAL A 74 -13.30 -0.01 22.60
N HIS A 75 -13.26 0.75 23.70
CA HIS A 75 -12.02 1.37 24.19
C HIS A 75 -10.96 0.33 24.55
N LEU A 76 -11.32 -0.69 25.35
CA LEU A 76 -10.41 -1.77 25.75
C LEU A 76 -9.90 -2.56 24.53
N ALA A 77 -10.78 -2.86 23.57
CA ALA A 77 -10.38 -3.53 22.33
C ALA A 77 -9.40 -2.68 21.49
N ALA A 78 -9.60 -1.35 21.46
CA ALA A 78 -8.69 -0.43 20.79
C ALA A 78 -7.33 -0.36 21.50
N GLU A 79 -7.31 -0.32 22.83
CA GLU A 79 -6.06 -0.34 23.62
C GLU A 79 -5.26 -1.63 23.40
N ASP A 80 -5.93 -2.78 23.39
CA ASP A 80 -5.30 -4.06 23.08
C ASP A 80 -4.71 -4.06 21.66
N ARG A 81 -5.46 -3.53 20.68
CA ARG A 81 -4.97 -3.40 19.31
C ARG A 81 -3.78 -2.46 19.19
N ILE A 82 -3.77 -1.35 19.92
CA ILE A 82 -2.64 -0.42 19.97
C ILE A 82 -1.41 -1.12 20.53
N ARG A 83 -1.56 -1.87 21.63
CA ARG A 83 -0.46 -2.63 22.24
C ARG A 83 0.15 -3.65 21.28
N ASP A 84 -0.69 -4.35 20.53
CA ASP A 84 -0.25 -5.29 19.49
C ASP A 84 0.53 -4.59 18.37
N LEU A 85 0.04 -3.43 17.91
CA LEU A 85 0.69 -2.64 16.87
C LEU A 85 2.01 -2.05 17.35
N GLU A 86 2.08 -1.57 18.59
CA GLU A 86 3.32 -1.07 19.20
C GLU A 86 4.37 -2.18 19.31
N ALA A 87 3.96 -3.37 19.76
CA ALA A 87 4.83 -4.53 19.79
C ALA A 87 5.33 -4.89 18.37
N GLU A 88 4.46 -4.83 17.37
CA GLU A 88 4.85 -5.10 15.99
C GLU A 88 5.81 -4.06 15.44
N VAL A 89 5.55 -2.77 15.64
CA VAL A 89 6.45 -1.68 15.26
C VAL A 89 7.80 -1.84 15.94
N ALA A 90 7.84 -2.19 17.23
CA ALA A 90 9.08 -2.45 17.95
C ALA A 90 9.85 -3.62 17.32
N ARG A 91 9.18 -4.73 17.00
CA ARG A 91 9.80 -5.87 16.28
C ARG A 91 10.35 -5.46 14.92
N LEU A 92 9.55 -4.77 14.11
CA LEU A 92 9.94 -4.34 12.76
C LEU A 92 11.10 -3.34 12.79
N THR A 93 11.07 -2.38 13.71
CA THR A 93 12.13 -1.37 13.90
C THR A 93 13.42 -2.00 14.41
N ALA A 94 13.31 -3.02 15.26
CA ALA A 94 14.45 -3.84 15.64
C ALA A 94 14.99 -4.69 14.47
N GLY A 95 14.33 -4.73 13.31
CA GLY A 95 14.70 -5.54 12.15
C GLY A 95 14.24 -7.00 12.23
N GLN A 96 13.33 -7.34 13.14
CA GLN A 96 12.79 -8.70 13.34
C GLN A 96 11.64 -9.03 12.38
N CYS A 97 11.66 -8.50 11.15
CA CYS A 97 10.63 -8.79 10.16
C CYS A 97 10.71 -10.28 9.72
N THR A 98 9.73 -11.07 10.15
CA THR A 98 9.56 -12.47 9.75
C THR A 98 9.28 -12.60 8.25
N HIS A 99 8.62 -11.60 7.66
CA HIS A 99 8.38 -11.52 6.21
C HIS A 99 9.67 -11.34 5.42
N THR A 100 10.61 -10.53 5.94
CA THR A 100 11.94 -10.38 5.32
C THR A 100 12.72 -11.68 5.39
N ARG A 101 12.58 -12.47 6.46
CA ARG A 101 13.23 -13.78 6.58
C ARG A 101 12.67 -14.81 5.59
N ALA A 102 11.34 -14.92 5.50
CA ALA A 102 10.69 -15.81 4.54
C ALA A 102 11.01 -15.42 3.07
N MET A 103 11.01 -14.12 2.76
CA MET A 103 11.46 -13.63 1.44
C MET A 103 12.95 -13.86 1.19
N CYS A 104 13.83 -13.68 2.20
CA CYS A 104 15.26 -13.97 2.08
C CYS A 104 15.51 -15.47 1.80
N GLU A 105 14.77 -16.35 2.46
CA GLU A 105 14.84 -17.80 2.26
C GLU A 105 14.28 -18.22 0.88
N GLN A 106 13.30 -17.49 0.32
CA GLN A 106 12.77 -17.73 -1.02
C GLN A 106 13.68 -17.21 -2.15
N HIS A 107 14.40 -16.11 -1.95
CA HIS A 107 15.20 -15.49 -3.02
C HIS A 107 16.63 -16.03 -3.15
N HIS A 108 17.18 -16.63 -2.10
CA HIS A 108 18.59 -17.04 -2.10
C HIS A 108 18.80 -18.41 -1.46
N THR A 109 18.95 -19.44 -2.29
CA THR A 109 19.57 -20.73 -1.88
C THR A 109 21.07 -20.58 -1.60
N THR A 110 21.72 -19.57 -2.20
CA THR A 110 23.14 -19.24 -2.03
C THR A 110 23.29 -17.77 -1.63
N PRO A 111 24.08 -17.42 -0.59
CA PRO A 111 24.29 -16.03 -0.19
C PRO A 111 24.89 -15.20 -1.33
N VAL A 112 24.27 -14.07 -1.70
CA VAL A 112 24.78 -13.17 -2.74
C VAL A 112 25.43 -11.94 -2.12
N ALA A 113 26.63 -11.58 -2.59
CA ALA A 113 27.33 -10.37 -2.14
C ALA A 113 26.51 -9.12 -2.48
N GLY A 114 26.39 -8.18 -1.53
CA GLY A 114 25.62 -6.94 -1.72
C GLY A 114 24.16 -7.00 -1.25
N CYS A 115 23.70 -8.08 -0.60
CA CYS A 115 22.33 -8.18 -0.08
C CYS A 115 21.95 -6.97 0.80
N PRO A 116 20.84 -6.25 0.51
CA PRO A 116 20.43 -5.04 1.24
C PRO A 116 19.80 -5.34 2.61
N TYR A 117 19.61 -6.61 2.96
CA TYR A 117 19.00 -7.03 4.22
C TYR A 117 20.08 -7.41 5.25
N PRO A 118 20.33 -6.59 6.29
CA PRO A 118 21.48 -6.74 7.20
C PRO A 118 21.42 -8.00 8.08
N ARG A 119 20.27 -8.67 8.15
CA ARG A 119 20.08 -9.92 8.91
C ARG A 119 20.18 -11.17 8.05
N CYS A 120 20.38 -11.03 6.74
CA CYS A 120 20.72 -12.14 5.86
C CYS A 120 22.07 -12.75 6.26
N ARG A 121 22.21 -14.08 6.13
CA ARG A 121 23.48 -14.80 6.37
C ARG A 121 24.65 -14.18 5.60
N ALA A 122 24.40 -13.71 4.36
CA ALA A 122 25.38 -13.03 3.51
C ALA A 122 25.93 -11.72 4.11
N ALA A 123 25.08 -10.96 4.83
CA ALA A 123 25.48 -9.71 5.47
C ALA A 123 26.31 -9.99 6.73
N ARG A 124 25.87 -10.95 7.55
CA ARG A 124 26.63 -11.38 8.75
C ARG A 124 28.01 -11.95 8.42
N ASP A 125 28.12 -12.79 7.40
CA ASP A 125 29.41 -13.35 6.98
C ASP A 125 30.38 -12.28 6.45
N ARG A 126 29.86 -11.20 5.83
CA ARG A 126 30.67 -10.05 5.38
C ARG A 126 31.22 -9.28 6.58
N ASP A 127 30.36 -8.95 7.54
CA ASP A 127 30.74 -8.16 8.71
C ASP A 127 31.71 -8.93 9.61
N GLN A 128 31.58 -10.26 9.68
CA GLN A 128 32.51 -11.14 10.40
C GLN A 128 33.88 -11.27 9.69
N ARG A 129 33.93 -11.24 8.35
CA ARG A 129 35.20 -11.26 7.59
C ARG A 129 35.91 -9.91 7.56
N ALA A 130 35.19 -8.81 7.74
CA ALA A 130 35.77 -7.46 7.81
C ALA A 130 36.54 -7.21 9.13
N ALA A 131 36.39 -8.08 10.14
CA ALA A 131 37.01 -7.93 11.46
C ALA A 131 38.49 -8.38 11.55
N THR A 132 39.11 -8.82 10.46
CA THR A 132 40.56 -9.06 10.39
C THR A 132 41.26 -7.90 9.70
N ALA A 133 41.73 -6.95 10.51
CA ALA A 133 42.80 -6.01 10.18
C ALA A 133 43.77 -5.95 11.36
#